data_AF-A0A497AV87-F1
#
_entry.id   AF-A0A497AV87-F1
#
_cell.length_a   1.000
_cell.length_b   1.000
_cell.length_c   1.000
_cell.angle_alpha   90.00
_cell.angle_beta   90.00
_cell.angle_gamma   90.00
#
_symmetry.space_group_name_H-M   'P 1'
#
loop_
_entity.id
_entity.type
_entity.pdbx_description
1 polymer ?
#
loop_
_entity_poly.entity_id
_entity_poly.type
_entity_poly.pdbx_seq_one_letter_code
_entity_poly.pdbx_strand_id
1 'polypeptide(L)'
;MKTLERIAETLTGNIKPLDDIAGAFESMVLALTGPVASWAASIPNVVMVARSGQQIFALDAGLSYAVAVSLEFIGQSLVSNWTRAAQWQATKKAGDLPARVGLAKGLMVGYFLLDIVMVGTLAYTQYAASGQWQIFTALIYPVISIFTAIATNQRAHLFRLEKQSEQTKREQAQKRQEARQAKRQKAGKKATIEPATQPATVPHYATIKQSTQEQAAVILAQRSDISGAELGRLLGKSASLGRQLKRKLSAETDKDNGHIVGQNGHSSEVNQ
;
A
#
# COMPACT_ATOMS: atom_id res chain seq x y z
N MET A 1 30.84 -14.96 36.33
CA MET A 1 30.20 -14.92 35.00
C MET A 1 28.67 -14.95 35.05
N LYS A 2 28.03 -15.89 35.77
CA LYS A 2 26.55 -15.98 35.85
C LYS A 2 25.82 -14.74 36.38
N THR A 3 26.48 -13.88 37.15
CA THR A 3 25.91 -12.63 37.68
C THR A 3 25.82 -11.52 36.64
N LEU A 4 26.73 -11.49 35.65
CA LEU A 4 26.70 -10.49 34.57
C LEU A 4 25.63 -10.82 33.52
N GLU A 5 25.41 -12.10 33.21
CA GLU A 5 24.29 -12.54 32.35
C GLU A 5 22.93 -12.17 32.95
N ARG A 6 22.77 -12.33 34.26
CA ARG A 6 21.52 -12.01 34.95
C ARG A 6 21.23 -10.50 34.97
N ILE A 7 22.26 -9.67 35.08
CA ILE A 7 22.15 -8.20 34.98
C ILE A 7 21.84 -7.77 33.54
N ALA A 8 22.46 -8.40 32.54
CA ALA A 8 22.19 -8.13 31.13
C ALA A 8 20.76 -8.53 30.72
N GLU A 9 20.23 -9.67 31.18
CA GLU A 9 18.82 -10.08 30.97
C GLU A 9 17.83 -9.12 31.65
N THR A 10 18.17 -8.60 32.84
CA THR A 10 17.30 -7.66 33.56
C THR A 10 17.28 -6.28 32.90
N LEU A 11 18.42 -5.83 32.36
CA LEU A 11 18.54 -4.56 31.63
C LEU A 11 17.89 -4.63 30.24
N THR A 12 18.00 -5.76 29.54
CA THR A 12 17.37 -5.94 28.21
C THR A 12 15.87 -6.23 28.29
N GLY A 13 15.39 -6.87 29.37
CA GLY A 13 13.97 -7.11 29.61
C GLY A 13 13.12 -5.84 29.79
N ASN A 14 13.73 -4.75 30.26
CA ASN A 14 13.05 -3.47 30.53
C ASN A 14 13.04 -2.48 29.34
N ILE A 15 13.69 -2.79 28.22
CA ILE A 15 13.71 -1.91 27.03
C ILE A 15 12.47 -2.12 26.15
N LYS A 16 11.88 -3.31 26.21
CA LYS A 16 10.68 -3.68 25.46
C LYS A 16 9.46 -2.74 25.68
N PRO A 17 9.11 -2.34 26.92
CA PRO A 17 8.05 -1.37 27.13
C PRO A 17 8.39 0.04 26.62
N LEU A 18 9.67 0.41 26.55
CA LEU A 18 10.12 1.67 25.96
C LEU A 18 9.98 1.67 24.44
N ASP A 19 10.30 0.56 23.77
CA ASP A 19 10.07 0.38 22.33
C ASP A 19 8.56 0.37 22.00
N ASP A 20 7.73 -0.23 22.84
CA ASP A 20 6.27 -0.24 22.66
C ASP A 20 5.68 1.17 22.85
N ILE A 21 6.18 1.98 23.80
CA ILE A 21 5.78 3.38 23.98
C ILE A 21 6.27 4.26 22.83
N ALA A 22 7.50 4.08 22.37
CA ALA A 22 8.04 4.80 21.22
C ALA A 22 7.26 4.46 19.94
N GLY A 23 6.93 3.19 19.73
CA GLY A 23 6.09 2.74 18.62
C GLY A 23 4.65 3.27 18.71
N ALA A 24 4.06 3.31 19.91
CA ALA A 24 2.75 3.90 20.14
C ALA A 24 2.75 5.41 19.85
N PHE A 25 3.76 6.13 20.33
CA PHE A 25 3.94 7.56 20.08
C PHE A 25 4.17 7.85 18.59
N GLU A 26 5.05 7.10 17.92
CA GLU A 26 5.29 7.23 16.48
C GLU A 26 4.00 6.94 15.69
N SER A 27 3.22 5.93 16.09
CA SER A 27 1.93 5.64 15.47
C SER A 27 0.89 6.75 15.70
N MET A 28 0.91 7.39 16.88
CA MET A 28 0.06 8.53 17.22
C MET A 28 0.46 9.78 16.43
N VAL A 29 1.76 10.06 16.35
CA VAL A 29 2.31 11.15 15.52
C VAL A 29 2.00 10.92 14.05
N LEU A 30 2.13 9.69 13.54
CA LEU A 30 1.72 9.34 12.17
C LEU A 30 0.20 9.41 11.96
N ALA A 31 -0.59 9.11 12.99
CA ALA A 31 -2.05 9.25 12.98
C ALA A 31 -2.51 10.71 13.03
N LEU A 32 -1.72 11.59 13.66
CA LEU A 32 -1.97 13.04 13.74
C LEU A 32 -1.42 13.79 12.53
N THR A 33 -0.24 13.44 12.03
CA THR A 33 0.41 14.11 10.89
C THR A 33 -0.36 13.93 9.60
N GLY A 34 -1.05 12.81 9.38
CA GLY A 34 -1.92 12.65 8.19
C GLY A 34 -3.03 13.71 8.13
N PRO A 35 -3.90 13.81 9.16
CA PRO A 35 -4.89 14.88 9.28
C PRO A 35 -4.29 16.29 9.31
N VAL A 36 -3.18 16.49 10.02
CA VAL A 36 -2.53 17.81 10.11
C VAL A 36 -1.92 18.22 8.77
N ALA A 37 -1.36 17.29 7.99
CA ALA A 37 -0.83 17.58 6.65
C ALA A 37 -1.96 17.94 5.67
N SER A 38 -3.12 17.28 5.75
CA SER A 38 -4.27 17.67 4.93
C SER A 38 -4.81 19.05 5.30
N TRP A 39 -4.72 19.43 6.58
CA TRP A 39 -5.04 20.78 7.05
C TRP A 39 -4.01 21.81 6.61
N ALA A 40 -2.72 21.49 6.71
CA ALA A 40 -1.63 22.36 6.30
C ALA A 40 -1.69 22.65 4.79
N ALA A 41 -2.12 21.69 3.99
CA ALA A 41 -2.36 21.87 2.55
C ALA A 41 -3.41 22.95 2.25
N SER A 42 -4.31 23.25 3.19
CA SER A 42 -5.35 24.26 3.03
C SER A 42 -4.96 25.64 3.54
N ILE A 43 -3.82 25.80 4.22
CA ILE A 43 -3.36 27.11 4.73
C ILE A 43 -3.27 28.15 3.60
N PRO A 44 -2.67 27.86 2.43
CA PRO A 44 -2.64 28.82 1.33
C PRO A 44 -4.04 29.24 0.86
N ASN A 45 -5.00 28.30 0.84
CA ASN A 45 -6.38 28.59 0.46
C ASN A 45 -7.05 29.50 1.50
N VAL A 46 -6.91 29.19 2.79
CA VAL A 46 -7.44 30.01 3.89
C VAL A 46 -6.90 31.44 3.84
N VAL A 47 -5.60 31.63 3.61
CA VAL A 47 -4.99 32.97 3.50
C VAL A 47 -5.56 33.74 2.32
N MET A 48 -5.74 33.08 1.17
CA MET A 48 -6.29 33.71 -0.04
C MET A 48 -7.76 34.08 0.17
N VAL A 49 -8.59 33.17 0.69
CA VAL A 49 -10.01 33.43 0.99
C VAL A 49 -10.16 34.54 2.03
N ALA A 50 -9.31 34.56 3.07
CA ALA A 50 -9.32 35.63 4.07
C ALA A 50 -8.96 36.99 3.46
N ARG A 51 -7.95 37.07 2.59
CA ARG A 51 -7.60 38.31 1.88
C ARG A 51 -8.73 38.79 0.96
N SER A 52 -9.34 37.88 0.21
CA SER A 52 -10.51 38.19 -0.60
C SER A 52 -11.66 38.69 0.27
N GLY A 53 -11.89 38.10 1.44
CA GLY A 53 -12.89 38.54 2.40
C GLY A 53 -12.66 39.96 2.91
N GLN A 54 -11.40 40.31 3.21
CA GLN A 54 -11.04 41.68 3.60
C GLN A 54 -11.28 42.68 2.45
N GLN A 55 -10.94 42.32 1.21
CA GLN A 55 -11.03 43.22 0.07
C GLN A 55 -12.47 43.38 -0.45
N ILE A 56 -13.23 42.29 -0.52
CA ILE A 56 -14.58 42.25 -1.09
C ILE A 56 -15.62 42.69 -0.06
N PHE A 57 -15.53 42.15 1.16
CA PHE A 57 -16.55 42.36 2.19
C PHE A 57 -16.14 43.39 3.24
N ALA A 58 -14.97 44.01 3.10
CA ALA A 58 -14.41 44.96 4.08
C ALA A 58 -14.40 44.40 5.52
N LEU A 59 -14.27 43.08 5.66
CA LEU A 59 -14.25 42.41 6.94
C LEU A 59 -12.93 42.67 7.66
N ASP A 60 -12.99 42.79 8.99
CA ASP A 60 -11.77 42.80 9.80
C ASP A 60 -10.92 41.54 9.55
N ALA A 61 -9.61 41.66 9.74
CA ALA A 61 -8.68 40.56 9.47
C ALA A 61 -9.03 39.32 10.29
N GLY A 62 -9.31 39.46 11.59
CA GLY A 62 -9.63 38.33 12.46
C GLY A 62 -10.90 37.61 12.03
N LEU A 63 -11.95 38.37 11.69
CA LEU A 63 -13.22 37.81 11.22
C LEU A 63 -13.06 37.13 9.85
N SER A 64 -12.28 37.71 8.94
CA SER A 64 -12.01 37.13 7.62
C SER A 64 -11.31 35.78 7.71
N TYR A 65 -10.31 35.64 8.59
CA TYR A 65 -9.63 34.37 8.82
C TYR A 65 -10.56 33.34 9.48
N ALA A 66 -11.38 33.75 10.45
CA ALA A 66 -12.35 32.86 11.09
C ALA A 66 -13.37 32.30 10.08
N VAL A 67 -13.89 33.14 9.19
CA VAL A 67 -14.79 32.72 8.10
C VAL A 67 -14.08 31.79 7.12
N ALA A 68 -12.87 32.13 6.68
CA ALA A 68 -12.09 31.32 5.75
C ALA A 68 -11.79 29.91 6.31
N VAL A 69 -11.37 29.81 7.57
CA VAL A 69 -11.14 28.52 8.25
C VAL A 69 -12.45 27.73 8.37
N SER A 70 -13.56 28.39 8.69
CA SER A 70 -14.86 27.74 8.83
C SER A 70 -15.36 27.16 7.50
N LEU A 71 -15.25 27.93 6.41
CA LEU A 71 -15.62 27.47 5.06
C LEU A 71 -14.78 26.27 4.63
N GLU A 72 -13.46 26.33 4.83
CA GLU A 72 -12.57 25.22 4.52
C GLU A 72 -12.93 23.97 5.35
N PHE A 73 -13.19 24.14 6.65
CA PHE A 73 -13.57 23.04 7.53
C PHE A 73 -14.88 22.37 7.11
N ILE A 74 -15.90 23.17 6.75
CA ILE A 74 -17.19 22.67 6.28
C ILE A 74 -17.01 21.94 4.94
N GLY A 75 -16.29 22.54 4.00
CA GLY A 75 -16.01 21.94 2.69
C GLY A 75 -15.29 20.60 2.82
N GLN A 76 -14.23 20.53 3.63
CA GLN A 76 -13.51 19.27 3.90
C GLN A 76 -14.40 18.23 4.57
N SER A 77 -15.25 18.64 5.52
CA SER A 77 -16.17 17.74 6.22
C SER A 77 -17.18 17.11 5.27
N LEU A 78 -17.73 17.88 4.33
CA LEU A 78 -18.67 17.38 3.32
C LEU A 78 -18.00 16.40 2.34
N VAL A 79 -16.81 16.74 1.84
CA VAL A 79 -16.04 15.86 0.95
C VAL A 79 -15.64 14.57 1.68
N SER A 80 -15.20 14.66 2.93
CA SER A 80 -14.88 13.51 3.78
C SER A 80 -16.11 12.62 4.00
N ASN A 81 -17.27 13.20 4.30
CA ASN A 81 -18.51 12.43 4.50
C ASN A 81 -18.94 11.71 3.21
N TRP A 82 -18.87 12.39 2.06
CA TRP A 82 -19.19 11.78 0.77
C TRP A 82 -18.22 10.64 0.42
N THR A 83 -16.91 10.86 0.56
CA THR A 83 -15.89 9.84 0.25
C THR A 83 -16.01 8.63 1.17
N ARG A 84 -16.26 8.83 2.48
CA ARG A 84 -16.53 7.73 3.43
C ARG A 84 -17.79 6.95 3.06
N ALA A 85 -18.88 7.64 2.70
CA ALA A 85 -20.10 6.97 2.27
C ALA A 85 -19.87 6.14 0.99
N ALA A 86 -19.13 6.69 0.02
CA ALA A 86 -18.77 5.99 -1.21
C ALA A 86 -17.89 4.75 -0.94
N GLN A 87 -16.91 4.88 -0.04
CA GLN A 87 -16.06 3.77 0.40
C GLN A 87 -16.86 2.67 1.09
N TRP A 88 -17.72 3.03 2.05
CA TRP A 88 -18.60 2.07 2.70
C TRP A 88 -19.43 1.29 1.68
N GLN A 89 -20.03 1.99 0.72
CA GLN A 89 -20.83 1.35 -0.32
C GLN A 89 -20.00 0.40 -1.21
N ALA A 90 -18.72 0.69 -1.43
CA ALA A 90 -17.82 -0.16 -2.20
C ALA A 90 -17.31 -1.40 -1.43
N THR A 91 -17.19 -1.31 -0.10
CA THR A 91 -16.60 -2.38 0.74
C THR A 91 -17.60 -3.16 1.59
N LYS A 92 -18.88 -2.77 1.60
CA LYS A 92 -19.90 -3.42 2.43
C LYS A 92 -20.11 -4.89 2.04
N LYS A 93 -20.52 -5.72 3.01
CA LYS A 93 -20.85 -7.13 2.78
C LYS A 93 -22.30 -7.30 2.34
N ALA A 94 -22.63 -8.49 1.82
CA ALA A 94 -24.00 -8.87 1.56
C ALA A 94 -24.79 -8.89 2.88
N GLY A 95 -25.83 -8.06 2.98
CA GLY A 95 -26.66 -7.89 4.19
C GLY A 95 -26.44 -6.57 4.94
N ASP A 96 -25.36 -5.85 4.68
CA ASP A 96 -25.11 -4.55 5.30
C ASP A 96 -26.01 -3.45 4.69
N LEU A 97 -26.45 -2.49 5.51
CA LEU A 97 -27.27 -1.36 5.06
C LEU A 97 -26.53 -0.51 4.01
N PRO A 98 -27.18 -0.12 2.89
CA PRO A 98 -26.57 0.75 1.89
C PRO A 98 -26.29 2.14 2.46
N ALA A 99 -25.11 2.71 2.15
CA ALA A 99 -24.85 4.11 2.45
C ALA A 99 -25.66 5.01 1.51
N ARG A 100 -26.15 6.13 2.02
CA ARG A 100 -26.85 7.16 1.24
C ARG A 100 -25.85 8.04 0.47
N VAL A 101 -25.07 7.43 -0.43
CA VAL A 101 -24.01 8.12 -1.20
C VAL A 101 -24.57 9.28 -2.01
N GLY A 102 -25.75 9.11 -2.62
CA GLY A 102 -26.41 10.16 -3.40
C GLY A 102 -26.76 11.39 -2.56
N LEU A 103 -27.23 11.20 -1.32
CA LEU A 103 -27.52 12.29 -0.40
C LEU A 103 -26.25 13.03 0.02
N ALA A 104 -25.19 12.30 0.40
CA ALA A 104 -23.92 12.91 0.77
C ALA A 104 -23.28 13.69 -0.39
N LYS A 105 -23.33 13.13 -1.61
CA LYS A 105 -22.89 13.83 -2.84
C LYS A 105 -23.74 15.06 -3.11
N GLY A 106 -25.05 14.96 -2.98
CA GLY A 106 -26.00 16.06 -3.19
C GLY A 106 -25.75 17.21 -2.22
N LEU A 107 -25.54 16.92 -0.93
CA LEU A 107 -25.20 17.94 0.07
C LEU A 107 -23.85 18.61 -0.23
N MET A 108 -22.84 17.83 -0.61
CA MET A 108 -21.54 18.37 -1.00
C MET A 108 -21.66 19.30 -2.22
N VAL A 109 -22.28 18.83 -3.31
CA VAL A 109 -22.46 19.64 -4.54
C VAL A 109 -23.33 20.86 -4.26
N GLY A 110 -24.42 20.71 -3.51
CA GLY A 110 -25.32 21.79 -3.15
C GLY A 110 -24.63 22.89 -2.33
N TYR A 111 -23.78 22.52 -1.37
CA TYR A 111 -22.98 23.47 -0.60
C TYR A 111 -22.07 24.31 -1.51
N PHE A 112 -21.30 23.69 -2.40
CA PHE A 112 -20.40 24.41 -3.27
C PHE A 112 -21.12 25.27 -4.33
N LEU A 113 -22.25 24.79 -4.85
CA LEU A 113 -23.09 25.61 -5.73
C LEU A 113 -23.65 26.83 -5.00
N LEU A 114 -24.11 26.64 -3.75
CA LEU A 114 -24.58 27.74 -2.92
C LEU A 114 -23.46 28.76 -2.67
N ASP A 115 -22.24 28.30 -2.40
CA ASP A 115 -21.08 29.16 -2.19
C ASP A 115 -20.73 29.97 -3.46
N ILE A 116 -20.72 29.33 -4.63
CA ILE A 116 -20.52 30.00 -5.92
C ILE A 116 -21.62 31.04 -6.19
N VAL A 117 -22.89 30.70 -5.94
CA VAL A 117 -24.01 31.63 -6.14
C VAL A 117 -23.94 32.79 -5.17
N MET A 118 -23.61 32.55 -3.90
CA MET A 118 -23.50 33.59 -2.88
C MET A 118 -22.37 34.56 -3.24
N VAL A 119 -21.15 34.04 -3.46
CA VAL A 119 -19.99 34.86 -3.85
C VAL A 119 -20.25 35.56 -5.16
N GLY A 120 -20.83 34.88 -6.16
CA GLY A 120 -21.15 35.45 -7.46
C GLY A 120 -22.16 36.60 -7.38
N THR A 121 -23.22 36.43 -6.60
CA THR A 121 -24.25 37.46 -6.42
C THR A 121 -23.68 38.67 -5.70
N LEU A 122 -22.91 38.47 -4.62
CA LEU A 122 -22.31 39.57 -3.87
C LEU A 122 -21.23 40.29 -4.67
N ALA A 123 -20.37 39.56 -5.37
CA ALA A 123 -19.36 40.15 -6.24
C ALA A 123 -20.01 40.92 -7.40
N TYR A 124 -21.08 40.38 -7.99
CA TYR A 124 -21.81 41.05 -9.06
C TYR A 124 -22.42 42.38 -8.60
N THR A 125 -23.12 42.40 -7.46
CA THR A 125 -23.80 43.63 -7.00
C THR A 125 -22.81 44.74 -6.64
N GLN A 126 -21.66 44.44 -6.06
CA GLN A 126 -20.65 45.45 -5.73
C GLN A 126 -19.80 45.86 -6.94
N TYR A 127 -19.37 44.92 -7.78
CA TYR A 127 -18.29 45.18 -8.73
C TYR A 127 -18.71 45.25 -10.19
N ALA A 128 -19.87 44.71 -10.57
CA ALA A 128 -20.35 44.84 -11.95
C ALA A 128 -20.56 46.31 -12.36
N ALA A 129 -20.99 47.16 -11.41
CA ALA A 129 -21.15 48.60 -11.65
C ALA A 129 -19.80 49.34 -11.82
N SER A 130 -18.71 48.79 -11.29
CA SER A 130 -17.37 49.42 -11.31
C SER A 130 -16.50 48.98 -12.49
N GLY A 131 -16.98 48.05 -13.33
CA GLY A 131 -16.22 47.52 -14.47
C GLY A 131 -15.02 46.64 -14.09
N GLN A 132 -14.88 46.27 -12.81
CA GLN A 132 -13.76 45.48 -12.29
C GLN A 132 -13.98 43.97 -12.50
N TRP A 133 -14.02 43.53 -13.76
CA TRP A 133 -14.27 42.13 -14.11
C TRP A 133 -13.22 41.14 -13.56
N GLN A 134 -12.03 41.61 -13.21
CA GLN A 134 -10.97 40.79 -12.64
C GLN A 134 -11.38 40.12 -11.32
N ILE A 135 -12.34 40.69 -10.59
CA ILE A 135 -12.82 40.14 -9.31
C ILE A 135 -13.62 38.84 -9.52
N PHE A 136 -14.18 38.60 -10.71
CA PHE A 136 -14.81 37.32 -11.02
C PHE A 136 -13.83 36.16 -11.10
N THR A 137 -12.52 36.41 -11.18
CA THR A 137 -11.51 35.36 -10.98
C THR A 137 -11.60 34.75 -9.57
N ALA A 138 -12.15 35.49 -8.58
CA ALA A 138 -12.43 34.96 -7.25
C ALA A 138 -13.41 33.76 -7.28
N LEU A 139 -14.30 33.68 -8.28
CA LEU A 139 -15.23 32.56 -8.45
C LEU A 139 -14.56 31.25 -8.86
N ILE A 140 -13.32 31.30 -9.36
CA ILE A 140 -12.56 30.11 -9.70
C ILE A 140 -12.07 29.42 -8.42
N TYR A 141 -11.91 30.14 -7.30
CA TYR A 141 -11.35 29.58 -6.07
C TYR A 141 -12.22 28.51 -5.41
N PRO A 142 -13.54 28.69 -5.23
CA PRO A 142 -14.40 27.60 -4.76
C PRO A 142 -14.30 26.36 -5.63
N VAL A 143 -14.09 26.51 -6.94
CA VAL A 143 -13.91 25.38 -7.84
C VAL A 143 -12.56 24.68 -7.59
N ILE A 144 -11.46 25.44 -7.49
CA ILE A 144 -10.13 24.88 -7.20
C ILE A 144 -10.12 24.17 -5.84
N SER A 145 -10.76 24.73 -4.81
CA SER A 145 -10.80 24.12 -3.47
C SER A 145 -11.50 22.76 -3.47
N ILE A 146 -12.56 22.58 -4.27
CA ILE A 146 -13.21 21.28 -4.47
C ILE A 146 -12.23 20.27 -5.05
N PHE A 147 -11.55 20.63 -6.14
CA PHE A 147 -10.60 19.71 -6.79
C PHE A 147 -9.44 19.35 -5.86
N THR A 148 -8.88 20.33 -5.15
CA THR A 148 -7.82 20.09 -4.17
C THR A 148 -8.30 19.21 -3.02
N ALA A 149 -9.51 19.42 -2.49
CA ALA A 149 -10.09 18.60 -1.44
C ALA A 149 -10.31 17.15 -1.90
N ILE A 150 -10.81 16.95 -3.12
CA ILE A 150 -10.99 15.62 -3.71
C ILE A 150 -9.63 14.94 -3.92
N ALA A 151 -8.67 15.62 -4.54
CA ALA A 151 -7.34 15.07 -4.81
C ALA A 151 -6.60 14.69 -3.52
N THR A 152 -6.68 15.54 -2.49
CA THR A 152 -6.08 15.29 -1.18
C THR A 152 -6.73 14.09 -0.49
N ASN A 153 -8.06 13.97 -0.53
CA ASN A 153 -8.77 12.81 0.02
C ASN A 153 -8.45 11.52 -0.72
N GLN A 154 -8.35 11.54 -2.05
CA GLN A 154 -7.95 10.39 -2.85
C GLN A 154 -6.54 9.94 -2.50
N ARG A 155 -5.59 10.89 -2.39
CA ARG A 155 -4.20 10.58 -2.02
C ARG A 155 -4.09 10.05 -0.59
N ALA A 156 -4.81 10.63 0.36
CA ALA A 156 -4.87 10.14 1.73
C ALA A 156 -5.46 8.72 1.81
N HIS A 157 -6.44 8.41 0.96
CA HIS A 157 -7.01 7.07 0.87
C HIS A 157 -6.02 6.05 0.28
N LEU A 158 -5.34 6.39 -0.82
CA LEU A 158 -4.30 5.53 -1.40
C LEU A 158 -3.21 5.20 -0.38
N PHE A 159 -2.76 6.21 0.37
CA PHE A 159 -1.77 6.03 1.43
C PHE A 159 -2.26 5.07 2.55
N ARG A 160 -3.56 5.15 2.91
CA ARG A 160 -4.14 4.21 3.88
C ARG A 160 -4.20 2.78 3.35
N LEU A 161 -4.55 2.60 2.07
CA LEU A 161 -4.56 1.28 1.44
C LEU A 161 -3.15 0.68 1.37
N GLU A 162 -2.16 1.48 0.99
CA GLU A 162 -0.75 1.07 0.97
C GLU A 162 -0.31 0.62 2.37
N LYS A 163 -0.58 1.43 3.40
CA LYS A 163 -0.25 1.11 4.79
C LYS A 163 -0.96 -0.14 5.30
N GLN A 164 -2.23 -0.34 4.98
CA GLN A 164 -2.97 -1.56 5.34
C GLN A 164 -2.40 -2.80 4.62
N SER A 165 -2.00 -2.66 3.36
CA SER A 165 -1.38 -3.74 2.59
C SER A 165 -0.02 -4.13 3.18
N GLU A 166 0.77 -3.15 3.63
CA GLU A 166 2.05 -3.39 4.30
C GLU A 166 1.86 -4.05 5.66
N GLN A 167 0.90 -3.59 6.46
CA GLN A 167 0.55 -4.21 7.73
C GLN A 167 0.11 -5.66 7.54
N THR A 168 -0.79 -5.92 6.57
CA THR A 168 -1.24 -7.28 6.26
C THR A 168 -0.07 -8.17 5.81
N LYS A 169 0.86 -7.65 5.00
CA LYS A 169 2.07 -8.37 4.61
C LYS A 169 2.97 -8.67 5.81
N ARG A 170 3.16 -7.72 6.73
CA ARG A 170 3.94 -7.90 7.96
C ARG A 170 3.30 -8.95 8.87
N GLU A 171 2.00 -8.89 9.10
CA GLU A 171 1.26 -9.89 9.88
C GLU A 171 1.34 -11.29 9.25
N GLN A 172 1.19 -11.40 7.93
CA GLN A 172 1.35 -12.69 7.23
C GLN A 172 2.79 -13.21 7.33
N ALA A 173 3.79 -12.33 7.26
CA ALA A 173 5.19 -12.71 7.44
C ALA A 173 5.46 -13.21 8.87
N GLN A 174 4.93 -12.52 9.89
CA GLN A 174 5.02 -12.93 11.29
C GLN A 174 4.34 -14.29 11.52
N LYS A 175 3.10 -14.48 11.06
CA LYS A 175 2.39 -15.77 11.14
C LYS A 175 3.17 -16.91 10.46
N ARG A 176 3.83 -16.63 9.33
CA ARG A 176 4.69 -17.62 8.64
C ARG A 176 5.95 -17.94 9.44
N GLN A 177 6.55 -16.97 10.12
CA GLN A 177 7.71 -17.18 10.99
C GLN A 177 7.33 -18.00 12.21
N GLU A 178 6.23 -17.66 12.88
CA GLU A 178 5.70 -18.42 14.01
C GLU A 178 5.38 -19.87 13.62
N ALA A 179 4.71 -20.08 12.48
CA ALA A 179 4.43 -21.42 11.98
C ALA A 179 5.71 -22.24 11.69
N ARG A 180 6.78 -21.59 11.20
CA ARG A 180 8.09 -22.23 10.99
C ARG A 180 8.77 -22.57 12.32
N GLN A 181 8.72 -21.69 13.31
CA GLN A 181 9.29 -21.93 14.63
C GLN A 181 8.55 -23.06 15.35
N ALA A 182 7.21 -23.07 15.33
CA ALA A 182 6.39 -24.14 15.88
C ALA A 182 6.69 -25.50 15.22
N LYS A 183 6.89 -25.54 13.89
CA LYS A 183 7.31 -26.76 13.18
C LYS A 183 8.70 -27.23 13.62
N ARG A 184 9.67 -26.32 13.78
CA ARG A 184 11.02 -26.67 14.27
C ARG A 184 11.00 -27.24 15.68
N GLN A 185 10.20 -26.66 16.59
CA GLN A 185 10.05 -27.17 17.95
C GLN A 185 9.42 -28.57 17.99
N LYS A 186 8.42 -28.83 17.14
CA LYS A 186 7.81 -30.16 17.02
C LYS A 186 8.78 -31.20 16.43
N ALA A 187 9.60 -30.81 15.45
CA ALA A 187 10.61 -31.71 14.87
C ALA A 187 11.75 -32.02 15.85
N GLY A 188 12.23 -31.01 16.60
CA GLY A 188 13.29 -31.19 17.60
C GLY A 188 12.91 -32.16 18.72
N LYS A 189 11.66 -32.14 19.20
CA LYS A 189 11.19 -33.10 20.21
C LYS A 189 11.09 -34.55 19.71
N LYS A 190 10.90 -34.75 18.40
CA LYS A 190 10.76 -36.09 17.82
C LYS A 190 12.12 -36.79 17.61
N ALA A 191 13.21 -36.03 17.51
CA ALA A 191 14.56 -36.56 17.33
C ALA A 191 15.24 -37.00 18.64
N THR A 192 14.67 -36.71 19.82
CA THR A 192 15.26 -37.05 21.12
C THR A 192 14.79 -38.41 21.66
N ILE A 193 13.88 -39.11 20.97
CA ILE A 193 13.37 -40.42 21.39
C ILE A 193 13.51 -41.41 20.23
N GLU A 194 14.73 -41.70 19.82
CA GLU A 194 15.03 -42.91 19.04
C GLU A 194 16.43 -43.40 19.43
N PRO A 195 16.55 -44.37 20.35
CA PRO A 195 17.84 -44.99 20.66
C PRO A 195 18.37 -45.69 19.41
N ALA A 196 19.60 -45.34 19.06
CA ALA A 196 20.32 -45.81 17.89
C ALA A 196 20.36 -47.35 17.82
N THR A 197 19.60 -47.92 16.89
CA THR A 197 19.87 -49.27 16.37
C THR A 197 20.67 -49.09 15.09
N GLN A 198 21.97 -49.39 15.16
CA GLN A 198 22.90 -49.34 14.02
C GLN A 198 22.46 -50.32 12.93
N PRO A 199 22.20 -49.89 11.68
CA PRO A 199 22.17 -50.81 10.55
C PRO A 199 23.60 -51.01 10.02
N ALA A 200 23.93 -52.27 9.81
CA ALA A 200 25.21 -52.76 9.32
C ALA A 200 25.62 -52.12 7.99
N THR A 201 26.92 -51.86 7.89
CA THR A 201 27.71 -51.51 6.72
C THR A 201 27.36 -52.37 5.50
N VAL A 202 26.89 -51.72 4.43
CA VAL A 202 26.83 -52.27 3.06
C VAL A 202 27.91 -51.59 2.22
N PRO A 203 28.62 -52.30 1.32
CA PRO A 203 29.83 -51.80 0.68
C PRO A 203 29.56 -50.69 -0.33
N HIS A 204 30.56 -49.83 -0.41
CA HIS A 204 30.70 -48.65 -1.23
C HIS A 204 30.84 -49.03 -2.72
N TYR A 205 29.84 -48.72 -3.55
CA TYR A 205 30.06 -48.50 -4.98
C TYR A 205 30.23 -47.00 -5.22
N ALA A 206 31.40 -46.65 -5.77
CA ALA A 206 31.75 -45.31 -6.17
C ALA A 206 30.90 -44.91 -7.39
N THR A 207 29.73 -44.33 -7.14
CA THR A 207 28.91 -43.70 -8.19
C THR A 207 29.19 -42.21 -8.16
N ILE A 208 29.72 -41.72 -9.28
CA ILE A 208 30.03 -40.33 -9.61
C ILE A 208 28.91 -39.42 -9.06
N LYS A 209 29.27 -38.44 -8.21
CA LYS A 209 28.37 -37.40 -7.70
C LYS A 209 27.97 -36.47 -8.85
N GLN A 210 27.14 -36.93 -9.77
CA GLN A 210 26.43 -36.05 -10.68
C GLN A 210 25.56 -35.13 -9.84
N SER A 211 25.62 -33.84 -10.14
CA SER A 211 24.82 -32.85 -9.42
C SER A 211 23.34 -33.21 -9.57
N THR A 212 22.52 -32.97 -8.53
CA THR A 212 21.06 -33.24 -8.59
C THR A 212 20.40 -32.50 -9.77
N GLN A 213 21.03 -31.44 -10.27
CA GLN A 213 20.61 -30.70 -11.45
C GLN A 213 20.90 -31.45 -12.76
N GLU A 214 22.06 -32.08 -12.92
CA GLU A 214 22.37 -32.93 -14.08
C GLU A 214 21.42 -34.13 -14.17
N GLN A 215 21.17 -34.81 -13.05
CA GLN A 215 20.23 -35.93 -13.03
C GLN A 215 18.81 -35.47 -13.39
N ALA A 216 18.40 -34.29 -12.94
CA ALA A 216 17.11 -33.70 -13.31
C ALA A 216 17.04 -33.35 -14.80
N ALA A 217 18.13 -32.84 -15.38
CA ALA A 217 18.23 -32.53 -16.81
C ALA A 217 18.13 -33.79 -17.68
N VAL A 218 18.83 -34.88 -17.31
CA VAL A 218 18.76 -36.16 -18.03
C VAL A 218 17.34 -36.74 -18.00
N ILE A 219 16.68 -36.72 -16.84
CA ILE A 219 15.30 -37.21 -16.71
C ILE A 219 14.33 -36.38 -17.56
N LEU A 220 14.46 -35.05 -17.55
CA LEU A 220 13.59 -34.17 -18.34
C LEU A 220 13.86 -34.26 -19.85
N ALA A 221 15.09 -34.57 -20.27
CA ALA A 221 15.42 -34.83 -21.67
C ALA A 221 14.77 -36.14 -22.17
N GLN A 222 14.67 -37.16 -21.31
CA GLN A 222 14.01 -38.43 -21.64
C GLN A 222 12.48 -38.35 -21.52
N ARG A 223 11.97 -37.55 -20.58
CA ARG A 223 10.53 -37.39 -20.30
C ARG A 223 10.20 -35.92 -20.03
N SER A 224 9.88 -35.17 -21.07
CA SER A 224 9.57 -33.73 -20.97
C SER A 224 8.19 -33.45 -20.33
N ASP A 225 7.31 -34.44 -20.37
CA ASP A 225 5.93 -34.40 -19.89
C ASP A 225 5.80 -34.51 -18.36
N ILE A 226 6.83 -34.98 -17.64
CA ILE A 226 6.66 -35.28 -16.20
C ILE A 226 6.38 -34.03 -15.38
N SER A 227 5.49 -34.16 -14.39
CA SER A 227 5.21 -33.05 -13.48
C SER A 227 6.44 -32.75 -12.59
N GLY A 228 6.65 -31.49 -12.23
CA GLY A 228 7.77 -31.13 -11.33
C GLY A 228 7.69 -31.82 -9.96
N ALA A 229 6.51 -32.24 -9.52
CA ALA A 229 6.35 -33.02 -8.29
C ALA A 229 6.87 -34.46 -8.44
N GLU A 230 6.61 -35.08 -9.60
CA GLU A 230 7.07 -36.41 -9.95
C GLU A 230 8.59 -36.44 -10.20
N LEU A 231 9.13 -35.40 -10.83
CA LEU A 231 10.60 -35.19 -10.93
C LEU A 231 11.26 -35.22 -9.55
N GLY A 232 10.64 -34.56 -8.55
CA GLY A 232 11.11 -34.59 -7.18
C GLY A 232 11.13 -36.01 -6.60
N ARG A 233 10.08 -36.81 -6.85
CA ARG A 233 10.01 -38.21 -6.39
C ARG A 233 11.08 -39.09 -7.03
N LEU A 234 11.29 -38.97 -8.35
CA LEU A 234 12.32 -39.74 -9.08
C LEU A 234 13.74 -39.44 -8.60
N LEU A 235 14.00 -38.20 -8.16
CA LEU A 235 15.29 -37.80 -7.60
C LEU A 235 15.44 -38.16 -6.10
N GLY A 236 14.43 -38.76 -5.46
CA GLY A 236 14.41 -38.99 -4.02
C GLY A 236 14.40 -37.68 -3.20
N LYS A 237 13.82 -36.61 -3.75
CA LYS A 237 13.76 -35.26 -3.15
C LYS A 237 12.30 -34.79 -2.96
N SER A 238 12.15 -33.60 -2.38
CA SER A 238 10.82 -33.01 -2.15
C SER A 238 10.16 -32.54 -3.45
N ALA A 239 8.83 -32.58 -3.49
CA ALA A 239 8.05 -32.12 -4.63
C ALA A 239 8.26 -30.63 -4.95
N SER A 240 8.58 -29.80 -3.95
CA SER A 240 8.88 -28.38 -4.17
C SER A 240 10.21 -28.16 -4.89
N LEU A 241 11.24 -28.96 -4.56
CA LEU A 241 12.54 -28.90 -5.19
C LEU A 241 12.47 -29.35 -6.66
N GLY A 242 11.71 -30.41 -6.95
CA GLY A 242 11.46 -30.83 -8.34
C GLY A 242 10.73 -29.76 -9.18
N ARG A 243 9.75 -29.05 -8.62
CA ARG A 243 9.09 -27.90 -9.30
C ARG A 243 10.02 -26.71 -9.53
N GLN A 244 11.02 -26.51 -8.67
CA GLN A 244 12.02 -25.47 -8.85
C GLN A 244 13.04 -25.85 -9.93
N LEU A 245 13.52 -27.09 -9.92
CA LEU A 245 14.44 -27.59 -10.95
C LEU A 245 13.83 -27.58 -12.33
N LYS A 246 12.57 -28.06 -12.50
CA LYS A 246 11.87 -28.00 -13.79
C LYS A 246 11.76 -26.57 -14.32
N ARG A 247 11.38 -25.61 -13.46
CA ARG A 247 11.27 -24.18 -13.86
C ARG A 247 12.61 -23.57 -14.27
N LYS A 248 13.69 -23.88 -13.54
CA LYS A 248 15.04 -23.40 -13.89
C LYS A 248 15.51 -23.97 -15.22
N LEU A 249 15.40 -25.29 -15.40
CA LEU A 249 15.86 -25.97 -16.60
C LEU A 249 15.03 -25.55 -17.83
N SER A 250 13.71 -25.42 -17.72
CA SER A 250 12.89 -24.90 -18.83
C SER A 250 13.24 -23.45 -19.20
N ALA A 251 13.49 -22.59 -18.22
CA ALA A 251 13.90 -21.21 -18.48
C ALA A 251 15.29 -21.10 -19.11
N GLU A 252 16.16 -22.08 -18.89
CA GLU A 252 17.49 -22.17 -19.51
C GLU A 252 17.38 -22.66 -20.96
N THR A 253 16.54 -23.66 -21.22
CA THR A 253 16.23 -24.13 -22.59
C THR A 253 15.58 -23.04 -23.46
N ASP A 254 14.69 -22.22 -22.90
CA ASP A 254 14.05 -21.12 -23.63
C ASP A 254 15.06 -20.02 -24.01
N LYS A 255 16.09 -19.79 -23.18
CA LYS A 255 17.17 -18.83 -23.47
C LYS A 255 18.08 -19.31 -24.60
N ASP A 256 18.45 -20.59 -24.59
CA ASP A 256 19.30 -21.18 -25.62
C ASP A 256 18.59 -21.20 -26.99
N ASN A 257 17.29 -21.52 -27.01
CA ASN A 257 16.50 -21.50 -28.26
C ASN A 257 16.22 -20.07 -28.76
N GLY A 258 16.08 -19.09 -27.86
CA GLY A 258 15.87 -17.69 -28.24
C GLY A 258 17.07 -17.02 -28.91
N HIS A 259 18.28 -17.56 -28.73
CA HIS A 259 19.50 -16.95 -29.27
C HIS A 259 19.76 -17.28 -30.76
N ILE A 260 19.08 -18.28 -31.33
CA ILE A 260 19.28 -18.73 -32.73
C ILE A 260 18.31 -18.03 -33.70
N VAL A 261 17.19 -17.47 -33.23
CA VAL A 261 16.14 -16.90 -34.10
C VAL A 261 16.34 -15.40 -34.39
N GLY A 262 17.32 -14.74 -33.78
CA GLY A 262 17.46 -13.28 -33.82
C GLY A 262 18.33 -12.64 -34.91
N GLN A 263 19.01 -13.41 -35.78
CA GLN A 263 20.01 -12.83 -36.71
C GLN A 263 19.65 -12.78 -38.21
N ASN A 264 18.52 -13.34 -38.63
CA ASN A 264 18.11 -13.33 -40.04
C ASN A 264 16.75 -12.64 -40.22
N GLY A 265 16.74 -11.32 -40.45
CA GLY A 265 15.51 -10.66 -40.90
C GLY A 265 15.37 -9.18 -40.59
N HIS A 266 16.28 -8.34 -41.08
CA HIS A 266 15.96 -6.93 -41.30
C HIS A 266 16.59 -6.45 -42.61
N SER A 267 16.10 -7.01 -43.72
CA SER A 267 16.19 -6.35 -45.02
C SER A 267 15.26 -5.15 -44.98
N SER A 268 15.88 -3.98 -45.08
CA SER A 268 15.22 -2.69 -45.12
C SER A 268 14.34 -2.61 -46.37
N GLU A 269 13.03 -2.45 -46.19
CA GLU A 269 12.15 -2.01 -47.27
C GLU A 269 11.91 -0.50 -47.11
N VAL A 270 12.42 0.20 -48.11
CA VAL A 270 12.53 1.65 -48.27
C VAL A 270 11.43 2.09 -49.23
N ASN A 271 10.79 3.23 -48.92
CA ASN A 271 9.88 4.03 -49.77
C ASN A 271 8.52 3.38 -50.08
N GLN A 272 7.39 4.09 -50.09
CA GLN A 272 7.09 5.50 -50.38
C GLN A 272 5.98 6.04 -49.48
#